data_AF-A0A7K4ADS5-F1
#
_entry.id   AF-A0A7K4ADS5-F1
#
_cell.length_a   1.000
_cell.length_b   1.000
_cell.length_c   1.000
_cell.angle_alpha   90.00
_cell.angle_beta   90.00
_cell.angle_gamma   90.00
#
_symmetry.space_group_name_H-M   'P 1'
#
loop_
_entity.id
_entity.type
_entity.pdbx_description
1 polymer ?
#
loop_
_entity_poly.entity_id
_entity_poly.type
_entity_poly.pdbx_seq_one_letter_code
_entity_poly.pdbx_strand_id
1 'polypeptide(L)'
;MGVIALNKRNVAIGLTTVLFLAVALGSILMTEWSAGAPADINNIELGTTLFDTYAIAVLMVGFVLFVSLLGGVFIAQEEDEQ
;
A
#
# COMPACT_ATOMS: atom_id res chain seq x y z
N MET A 1 -28.47 -6.83 -38.57
CA MET A 1 -27.88 -6.52 -37.25
C MET A 1 -26.73 -7.48 -37.05
N GLY A 2 -25.49 -7.04 -37.31
CA GLY A 2 -24.30 -7.89 -37.25
C GLY A 2 -23.85 -8.08 -35.81
N VAL A 3 -23.93 -9.31 -35.30
CA VAL A 3 -23.36 -9.68 -34.00
C VAL A 3 -21.84 -9.75 -34.18
N ILE A 4 -21.12 -8.80 -33.60
CA ILE A 4 -19.66 -8.76 -33.61
C ILE A 4 -19.18 -9.94 -32.76
N ALA A 5 -18.62 -10.97 -33.39
CA ALA A 5 -17.88 -12.01 -32.69
C ALA A 5 -16.61 -11.36 -32.08
N LEU A 6 -16.68 -11.04 -30.80
CA LEU A 6 -15.61 -10.36 -30.07
C LEU A 6 -14.43 -11.31 -29.85
N ASN A 7 -13.28 -11.03 -30.48
CA ASN A 7 -12.03 -11.70 -30.21
C ASN A 7 -11.60 -11.43 -28.75
N LYS A 8 -11.33 -12.48 -27.95
CA LYS A 8 -10.95 -12.38 -26.53
C LYS A 8 -9.80 -11.38 -26.29
N ARG A 9 -8.86 -11.26 -27.23
CA ARG A 9 -7.77 -10.28 -27.18
C ARG A 9 -8.27 -8.83 -27.27
N ASN A 10 -9.23 -8.57 -28.16
CA ASN A 10 -9.79 -7.23 -28.34
C ASN A 10 -10.70 -6.84 -27.18
N VAL A 11 -11.37 -7.81 -26.54
CA VAL A 11 -12.12 -7.61 -25.29
C VAL A 11 -11.17 -7.22 -24.16
N ALA A 12 -10.06 -7.95 -23.99
CA ALA A 12 -9.07 -7.64 -22.95
C ALA A 12 -8.45 -6.25 -23.13
N ILE A 13 -8.08 -5.89 -24.37
CA ILE A 13 -7.54 -4.56 -24.68
C ILE A 13 -8.58 -3.48 -24.39
N GLY A 14 -9.83 -3.65 -24.85
CA GLY A 14 -10.90 -2.69 -24.59
C GLY A 14 -11.18 -2.52 -23.09
N LEU A 15 -11.19 -3.61 -22.32
CA LEU A 15 -11.39 -3.58 -20.88
C LEU A 15 -10.27 -2.84 -20.16
N THR A 16 -9.01 -3.11 -20.50
CA THR A 16 -7.85 -2.42 -19.91
C THR A 16 -7.87 -0.93 -20.23
N THR A 17 -8.23 -0.55 -21.47
CA THR A 17 -8.36 0.86 -21.86
C THR A 17 -9.45 1.57 -21.05
N VAL A 18 -10.60 0.93 -20.84
CA VAL A 18 -11.70 1.48 -20.02
C VAL A 18 -11.28 1.62 -18.56
N LEU A 19 -10.62 0.61 -17.99
CA LEU A 19 -10.12 0.66 -16.60
C LEU A 19 -9.08 1.77 -16.42
N PHE A 20 -8.15 1.90 -17.36
CA PHE A 20 -7.16 2.98 -17.35
C PHE A 20 -7.82 4.36 -17.41
N LEU A 21 -8.81 4.53 -18.30
CA LEU A 21 -9.55 5.78 -18.41
C LEU A 21 -10.32 6.10 -17.11
N ALA A 22 -10.91 5.09 -16.47
CA ALA A 22 -11.62 5.25 -15.21
C ALA A 22 -10.69 5.70 -14.07
N VAL A 23 -9.49 5.13 -13.97
CA VAL A 23 -8.49 5.54 -12.97
C VAL A 23 -8.00 6.97 -13.26
N ALA A 24 -7.67 7.27 -14.51
CA ALA A 24 -7.17 8.60 -14.90
C ALA A 24 -8.22 9.70 -14.65
N LEU A 25 -9.47 9.48 -15.07
CA LEU A 25 -10.57 10.41 -14.80
C LEU A 25 -10.89 10.47 -13.30
N GLY A 26 -10.82 9.35 -12.59
CA GLY A 26 -10.96 9.30 -11.14
C GLY A 26 -9.94 10.17 -10.42
N SER A 27 -8.67 10.17 -10.85
CA SER A 27 -7.62 11.02 -10.30
C SER A 27 -7.82 12.50 -10.59
N ILE A 28 -8.29 12.87 -11.79
CA ILE A 28 -8.53 14.28 -12.18
C ILE A 28 -9.77 14.84 -11.48
N LEU A 29 -10.81 14.02 -11.33
CA LEU A 29 -12.06 14.40 -10.68
C LEU A 29 -12.01 14.26 -9.16
N MET A 30 -10.91 13.74 -8.61
CA MET A 30 -10.72 13.66 -7.17
C MET A 30 -10.65 15.08 -6.62
N THR A 31 -11.49 15.36 -5.62
CA THR A 31 -11.43 16.61 -4.89
C THR A 31 -10.01 16.78 -4.33
N GLU A 32 -9.49 18.01 -4.38
CA GLU A 32 -8.20 18.31 -3.79
C GLU A 32 -8.18 17.80 -2.35
N TRP A 33 -7.25 16.89 -2.07
CA TRP A 33 -7.04 16.46 -0.70
C TRP A 33 -6.59 17.70 0.06
N SER A 34 -7.41 18.16 1.01
CA SER A 34 -7.03 19.23 1.93
C SER A 34 -5.93 18.69 2.83
N ALA A 35 -4.72 18.60 2.29
CA ALA A 35 -3.52 18.55 3.08
C ALA A 35 -3.51 19.91 3.77
N GLY A 36 -3.91 19.91 5.06
CA GLY A 36 -3.73 21.08 5.90
C GLY A 36 -2.30 21.61 5.76
N ALA A 37 -2.07 22.85 6.20
CA ALA A 37 -0.73 23.44 6.18
C ALA A 37 0.29 22.40 6.71
N PRO A 38 1.45 22.22 6.04
CA PRO A 38 2.45 21.27 6.49
C PRO A 38 2.75 21.60 7.95
N ALA A 39 2.26 20.75 8.84
CA ALA A 39 2.43 20.96 10.26
C ALA A 39 3.91 20.76 10.55
N ASP A 40 4.51 21.69 11.29
CA ASP A 40 5.79 21.43 11.94
C ASP A 40 5.53 20.36 13.00
N ILE A 41 5.66 19.11 12.60
CA ILE A 41 5.35 17.97 13.45
C ILE A 41 6.41 17.92 14.56
N ASN A 42 6.00 18.20 15.80
CA ASN A 42 6.86 18.11 16.96
C ASN A 42 7.06 16.64 17.35
N ASN A 43 8.32 16.21 17.52
CA ASN A 43 8.66 14.86 17.95
C ASN A 43 8.03 14.46 19.29
N ILE A 44 7.79 15.42 20.19
CA ILE A 44 7.11 15.16 21.47
C ILE A 44 5.65 14.79 21.24
N GLU A 45 4.95 15.54 20.38
CA GLU A 45 3.54 15.30 20.05
C GLU A 45 3.34 14.03 19.23
N LEU A 46 4.30 13.70 18.34
CA LEU A 46 4.34 12.39 17.70
C LEU A 46 4.51 11.26 18.71
N GLY A 47 5.45 11.41 19.64
CA GLY A 47 5.72 10.40 20.66
C GLY A 47 4.47 10.11 21.49
N THR A 48 3.80 11.15 22.00
CA THR A 48 2.54 10.97 22.74
C THR A 48 1.46 10.34 21.86
N THR A 49 1.29 10.78 20.62
CA THR A 49 0.30 10.19 19.71
C THR A 49 0.58 8.70 19.44
N LEU A 50 1.82 8.35 19.18
CA LEU A 50 2.23 6.96 18.90
C LEU A 50 2.05 6.04 20.10
N PHE A 51 2.38 6.51 21.31
CA PHE A 51 2.35 5.67 22.51
C PHE A 51 1.08 5.75 23.35
N ASP A 52 0.30 6.82 23.24
CA ASP A 52 -0.99 6.94 23.95
C ASP A 52 -2.17 6.51 23.07
N THR A 53 -2.18 6.89 21.79
CA THR A 53 -3.29 6.58 20.88
C THR A 53 -3.05 5.30 20.10
N TYR A 54 -1.82 5.10 19.59
CA TYR A 54 -1.48 3.99 18.71
C TYR A 54 -0.58 2.93 19.34
N ALA A 55 -0.51 2.87 20.67
CA ALA A 55 0.40 2.00 21.41
C ALA A 55 0.37 0.53 20.94
N ILE A 56 -0.84 0.01 20.73
CA ILE A 56 -1.06 -1.37 20.31
C ILE A 56 -0.55 -1.60 18.88
N ALA A 57 -0.73 -0.63 17.98
CA ALA A 57 -0.20 -0.70 16.63
C ALA A 57 1.33 -0.69 16.63
N VAL A 58 1.96 0.17 17.45
CA VAL A 58 3.41 0.20 17.63
C VAL A 58 3.94 -1.14 18.13
N LEU A 59 3.26 -1.77 19.11
CA LEU A 59 3.63 -3.09 19.60
C LEU A 59 3.47 -4.20 18.55
N MET A 60 2.39 -4.17 17.76
CA MET A 60 2.20 -5.15 16.67
C MET A 60 3.29 -5.04 15.61
N VAL A 61 3.64 -3.83 15.19
CA VAL A 61 4.75 -3.60 14.25
C VAL A 61 6.06 -4.10 14.85
N GLY A 62 6.34 -3.80 16.13
CA GLY A 62 7.50 -4.31 16.84
C GLY A 62 7.58 -5.84 16.85
N PHE A 63 6.45 -6.52 17.10
CA PHE A 63 6.38 -7.99 17.08
C PHE A 63 6.61 -8.56 15.67
N VAL A 64 6.02 -7.96 14.64
CA VAL A 64 6.24 -8.37 13.25
C VAL A 64 7.71 -8.23 12.86
N LEU A 65 8.35 -7.12 13.22
CA LEU A 65 9.78 -6.92 12.97
C LEU A 65 10.63 -7.92 13.74
N PHE A 66 10.28 -8.24 14.98
CA PHE A 66 10.96 -9.26 15.77
C PHE A 66 10.87 -10.64 15.11
N VAL A 67 9.68 -11.06 14.67
CA VAL A 67 9.49 -12.32 13.94
C VAL A 67 10.27 -12.31 12.61
N SER A 68 10.27 -11.19 11.89
CA SER A 68 11.05 -11.04 10.66
C SER A 68 12.55 -11.19 10.89
N LEU A 69 13.07 -10.69 12.01
CA LEU A 69 14.48 -10.86 12.38
C LEU A 69 14.80 -12.32 12.70
N LEU A 70 13.94 -13.00 13.46
CA LEU A 70 14.11 -14.43 13.71
C LEU A 70 14.15 -15.22 12.40
N GLY A 71 13.16 -15.01 11.52
CA GLY A 71 13.13 -15.66 10.21
C GLY A 71 14.39 -15.40 9.38
N GLY A 72 14.85 -14.14 9.30
CA GLY A 72 16.07 -13.81 8.57
C GLY A 72 17.33 -14.44 9.16
N VAL A 73 17.45 -14.50 10.49
CA VAL A 73 18.60 -15.09 11.19
C VAL A 73 18.63 -16.62 11.06
N PHE A 74 17.47 -17.29 11.04
CA PHE A 74 17.41 -18.73 10.81
C PHE A 74 17.76 -19.08 9.36
N ILE A 75 17.25 -18.33 8.38
CA ILE A 75 17.59 -18.52 6.96
C ILE A 75 19.09 -18.33 6.74
N ALA A 76 19.69 -17.29 7.33
CA ALA A 76 21.12 -17.05 7.21
C ALA A 76 21.97 -18.19 7.80
N GLN A 77 21.53 -18.79 8.92
CA GLN A 77 22.23 -19.93 9.52
C GLN A 77 22.11 -21.23 8.69
N GLU A 78 20.97 -21.47 8.03
CA GLU A 78 20.81 -22.63 7.12
C GLU A 78 21.68 -22.53 5.87
N GLU A 79 22.04 -21.32 5.43
CA GLU A 79 23.00 -21.10 4.33
C GLU A 79 24.45 -21.33 4.78
N ASP A 80 24.81 -20.99 6.02
CA ASP A 80 26.16 -21.20 6.57
C ASP A 80 26.43 -22.67 6.98
N GLU A 81 25.38 -23.46 7.26
CA GLU A 81 25.48 -24.89 7.57
C GLU A 81 25.61 -25.80 6.31
N GLN A 82 25.53 -25.23 5.11
CA GLN A 82 25.76 -25.91 3.81
C GLN A 82 27.15 -25.61 3.23
#